data_AF-A0A9D6XBI4-F1
#
_entry.id   AF-A0A9D6XBI4-F1
#
_cell.length_a   1.000
_cell.length_b   1.000
_cell.length_c   1.000
_cell.angle_alpha   90.00
_cell.angle_beta   90.00
_cell.angle_gamma   90.00
#
_symmetry.space_group_name_H-M   'P 1'
#
loop_
_entity.id
_entity.type
_entity.pdbx_description
1 polymer ?
#
loop_
_entity_poly.entity_id
_entity_poly.type
_entity_poly.pdbx_seq_one_letter_code
_entity_poly.pdbx_strand_id
1 'polypeptide(L)'
;MNGKSEALNGQSAPKPASGIGWNEVKAELIEFFSSIKLAMFLFLIIAVAATIGTVIQQNERADVYIKEYGEEAYRWFLRLGWTDIYHTWYFTSLLALLCINSLTCFYQRFPGIWRSMHQDKVSINLPFIKNLKQTVEIPVAGTKEGVSKGIVQYLAEKGYMVLGKNEPGEATLYATKGIMGRVGAHMAHLSAT
;
A
#
# COMPACT_ATOMS: atom_id res chain seq x y z
N MET A 1 42.86 -14.68 -53.25
CA MET A 1 42.16 -15.96 -53.01
C MET A 1 41.43 -15.82 -51.69
N ASN A 2 40.12 -15.58 -51.74
CA ASN A 2 39.07 -16.56 -51.43
C ASN A 2 38.98 -16.79 -49.91
N GLY A 3 37.88 -16.56 -49.20
CA GLY A 3 36.50 -16.29 -49.58
C GLY A 3 35.61 -16.60 -48.37
N LYS A 4 34.49 -15.87 -48.27
CA LYS A 4 33.21 -16.21 -47.62
C LYS A 4 33.21 -16.77 -46.19
N SER A 5 32.53 -16.03 -45.30
CA SER A 5 31.32 -16.52 -44.62
C SER A 5 30.49 -15.34 -44.12
N GLU A 6 29.90 -14.59 -45.06
CA GLU A 6 28.61 -13.92 -44.82
C GLU A 6 27.52 -14.99 -44.97
N ALA A 7 26.85 -15.33 -43.87
CA ALA A 7 25.45 -15.77 -43.78
C ALA A 7 25.19 -16.39 -42.41
N LEU A 8 25.11 -15.56 -41.36
CA LEU A 8 24.32 -15.95 -40.18
C LEU A 8 22.86 -15.62 -40.48
N ASN A 9 22.25 -16.58 -41.15
CA ASN A 9 20.82 -16.84 -41.20
C ASN A 9 20.31 -17.02 -39.76
N GLY A 10 20.01 -15.91 -39.09
CA GLY A 10 19.25 -15.89 -37.84
C GLY A 10 17.76 -15.86 -38.18
N GLN A 11 17.21 -17.02 -38.52
CA GLN A 11 15.77 -17.26 -38.49
C GLN A 11 15.23 -16.75 -37.15
N SER A 12 14.49 -15.65 -37.18
CA SER A 12 13.66 -15.21 -36.06
C SER A 12 12.56 -16.25 -35.88
N ALA A 13 12.79 -17.19 -34.96
CA ALA A 13 11.82 -18.20 -34.57
C ALA A 13 10.47 -17.53 -34.23
N PRO A 14 9.33 -18.10 -34.66
CA PRO A 14 8.03 -17.55 -34.35
C PRO A 14 7.82 -17.60 -32.84
N LYS A 15 7.40 -16.45 -32.25
CA LYS A 15 6.94 -16.38 -30.86
C LYS A 15 5.90 -17.48 -30.63
N PRO A 16 6.06 -18.36 -29.63
CA PRO A 16 5.00 -19.30 -29.31
C PRO A 16 3.80 -18.50 -28.78
N ALA A 17 2.73 -18.47 -29.58
CA ALA A 17 1.40 -18.23 -29.07
C ALA A 17 1.03 -19.44 -28.21
N SER A 18 0.97 -19.28 -26.89
CA SER A 18 0.60 -20.38 -26.01
C SER A 18 -0.09 -19.85 -24.75
N GLY A 19 -1.42 -19.87 -24.80
CA GLY A 19 -2.34 -19.90 -23.66
C GLY A 19 -2.38 -18.62 -22.84
N ILE A 20 -3.58 -18.07 -22.69
CA ILE A 20 -3.87 -17.07 -21.66
C ILE A 20 -3.41 -17.66 -20.31
N GLY A 21 -2.25 -17.22 -19.83
CA GLY A 21 -1.71 -17.69 -18.57
C GLY A 21 -2.61 -17.17 -17.46
N TRP A 22 -3.20 -18.05 -16.65
CA TRP A 22 -4.01 -17.64 -15.50
C TRP A 22 -3.29 -16.64 -14.57
N ASN A 23 -1.96 -16.60 -14.60
CA ASN A 23 -1.15 -15.64 -13.87
C ASN A 23 -1.12 -14.24 -14.52
N GLU A 24 -1.14 -14.17 -15.85
CA GLU A 24 -1.20 -12.91 -16.59
C GLU A 24 -2.58 -12.27 -16.39
N VAL A 25 -3.66 -13.06 -16.51
CA VAL A 25 -5.03 -12.58 -16.22
C VAL A 25 -5.16 -12.12 -14.77
N LYS A 26 -4.57 -12.83 -13.81
CA LYS A 26 -4.55 -12.39 -12.41
C LYS A 26 -3.80 -11.07 -12.24
N ALA A 27 -2.66 -10.90 -12.90
CA ALA A 27 -1.87 -9.67 -12.82
C ALA A 27 -2.63 -8.49 -13.43
N GLU A 28 -3.22 -8.67 -14.61
CA GLU A 28 -4.05 -7.63 -15.27
C GLU A 28 -5.29 -7.28 -14.46
N LEU A 29 -5.98 -8.27 -13.87
CA LEU A 29 -7.11 -8.02 -12.98
C LEU A 29 -6.67 -7.26 -11.74
N ILE A 30 -5.55 -7.64 -11.12
CA ILE A 30 -5.01 -6.95 -9.94
C ILE A 30 -4.62 -5.51 -10.30
N GLU A 31 -4.06 -5.26 -11.48
CA GLU A 31 -3.73 -3.93 -11.96
C GLU A 31 -4.98 -3.08 -12.21
N PHE A 32 -6.01 -3.66 -12.86
CA PHE A 32 -7.29 -3.00 -13.09
C PHE A 32 -8.00 -2.65 -11.76
N PHE A 33 -8.08 -3.62 -10.84
CA PHE A 33 -8.66 -3.43 -9.51
C PHE A 33 -7.80 -2.57 -8.59
N SER A 34 -6.53 -2.29 -8.92
CA SER A 34 -5.70 -1.36 -8.17
C SER A 34 -5.76 0.08 -8.68
N SER A 35 -6.66 0.37 -9.64
CA SER A 35 -6.81 1.70 -10.19
C SER A 35 -7.55 2.65 -9.22
N ILE A 36 -6.89 3.73 -8.83
CA ILE A 36 -7.49 4.81 -8.02
C ILE A 36 -8.66 5.47 -8.77
N LYS A 37 -8.57 5.58 -10.11
CA LYS A 37 -9.65 6.17 -10.94
C LYS A 37 -10.93 5.36 -10.86
N LEU A 38 -10.81 4.02 -10.84
CA LEU A 38 -11.96 3.13 -10.67
C LEU A 38 -12.59 3.33 -9.29
N ALA A 39 -11.76 3.41 -8.24
CA ALA A 39 -12.22 3.67 -6.87
C ALA A 39 -13.05 4.96 -6.78
N MET A 40 -12.52 6.07 -7.31
CA MET A 40 -13.20 7.36 -7.31
C MET A 40 -14.53 7.31 -8.04
N PHE A 41 -14.57 6.65 -9.21
CA PHE A 41 -15.80 6.53 -9.99
C PHE A 41 -16.87 5.70 -9.27
N LEU A 42 -16.49 4.55 -8.69
CA LEU A 42 -17.39 3.71 -7.91
C LEU A 42 -17.94 4.45 -6.69
N PHE A 43 -17.07 5.16 -5.97
CA PHE A 43 -17.45 5.96 -4.82
C PHE A 43 -18.49 7.04 -5.19
N LEU A 44 -18.30 7.74 -6.31
CA LEU A 44 -19.25 8.75 -6.79
C LEU A 44 -20.62 8.13 -7.12
N ILE A 45 -20.66 6.99 -7.81
CA ILE A 45 -21.93 6.32 -8.13
C ILE A 45 -22.65 5.89 -6.85
N ILE A 46 -21.93 5.29 -5.91
CA ILE A 46 -22.49 4.87 -4.62
C ILE A 46 -22.99 6.09 -3.84
N ALA A 47 -22.27 7.20 -3.84
CA ALA A 47 -22.68 8.42 -3.16
C ALA A 47 -23.99 8.99 -3.74
N VAL A 48 -24.14 8.99 -5.07
CA VAL A 48 -25.40 9.41 -5.71
C VAL A 48 -26.53 8.45 -5.34
N ALA A 49 -26.32 7.14 -5.41
CA ALA A 49 -27.32 6.14 -5.03
C ALA A 49 -27.73 6.27 -3.56
N ALA A 50 -26.76 6.46 -2.65
CA ALA A 50 -27.01 6.67 -1.23
C ALA A 50 -27.78 7.97 -0.95
N THR A 51 -27.50 9.04 -1.71
CA THR A 51 -28.25 10.29 -1.62
C THR A 51 -29.71 10.09 -2.01
N ILE A 52 -29.97 9.36 -3.11
CA ILE A 52 -31.34 9.00 -3.53
C ILE A 52 -32.05 8.18 -2.43
N GLY A 53 -31.36 7.18 -1.86
CA GLY A 53 -31.88 6.37 -0.77
C GLY A 53 -32.14 7.13 0.53
N THR A 54 -31.45 8.25 0.74
CA THR A 54 -31.67 9.12 1.91
C THR A 54 -32.87 10.05 1.70
N VAL A 55 -33.12 10.48 0.46
CA VAL A 55 -34.27 11.34 0.11
C VAL A 55 -35.57 10.55 0.12
N ILE A 56 -35.55 9.30 -0.36
CA ILE A 56 -36.72 8.42 -0.39
C ILE A 56 -36.82 7.66 0.94
N GLN A 57 -37.93 7.80 1.67
CA GLN A 57 -38.19 7.01 2.88
C GLN A 57 -38.01 5.51 2.58
N GLN A 58 -37.25 4.77 3.37
CA GLN A 58 -36.94 3.36 3.10
C GLN A 58 -37.89 2.43 3.87
N ASN A 59 -38.28 1.30 3.26
CA ASN A 59 -39.09 0.25 3.87
C ASN A 59 -40.42 0.70 4.48
N GLU A 60 -41.02 1.77 3.95
CA GLU A 60 -42.32 2.27 4.41
C GLU A 60 -43.47 1.49 3.75
N ARG A 61 -44.70 1.70 4.21
CA ARG A 61 -45.88 1.09 3.59
C ARG A 61 -46.21 1.74 2.23
N ALA A 62 -46.76 0.94 1.31
CA ALA A 62 -47.14 1.38 -0.03
C ALA A 62 -48.06 2.61 -0.06
N ASP A 63 -48.99 2.71 0.89
CA ASP A 63 -49.94 3.82 1.02
C ASP A 63 -49.25 5.15 1.33
N VAL A 64 -48.15 5.12 2.10
CA VAL A 64 -47.35 6.32 2.39
C VAL A 64 -46.63 6.80 1.13
N TYR A 65 -46.04 5.89 0.35
CA TYR A 65 -45.37 6.24 -0.91
C TYR A 65 -46.32 6.83 -1.95
N ILE A 66 -47.49 6.22 -2.13
CA ILE A 66 -48.49 6.71 -3.09
C ILE A 66 -49.00 8.09 -2.69
N LYS A 67 -49.18 8.34 -1.38
CA LYS A 67 -49.63 9.63 -0.86
C LYS A 67 -48.58 10.73 -1.07
N GLU A 68 -47.30 10.43 -0.86
CA GLU A 68 -46.22 11.42 -0.88
C GLU A 68 -45.66 11.67 -2.29
N TYR A 69 -45.54 10.62 -3.12
CA TYR A 69 -44.87 10.66 -4.43
C TYR A 69 -45.82 10.37 -5.61
N GLY A 70 -47.03 9.87 -5.36
CA GLY A 70 -47.98 9.45 -6.39
C GLY A 70 -47.80 8.00 -6.85
N GLU A 71 -48.83 7.45 -7.49
CA GLU A 71 -48.88 6.02 -7.88
C GLU A 71 -47.87 5.67 -8.98
N GLU A 72 -47.70 6.54 -9.98
CA GLU A 72 -46.77 6.31 -11.09
C GLU A 72 -45.30 6.30 -10.61
N ALA A 73 -44.92 7.21 -9.71
CA ALA A 73 -43.59 7.23 -9.11
C ALA A 73 -43.33 5.99 -8.25
N TYR A 74 -44.32 5.56 -7.46
CA TYR A 74 -44.22 4.35 -6.65
C TYR A 74 -43.99 3.09 -7.50
N ARG A 75 -44.65 2.97 -8.66
CA ARG A 75 -44.42 1.86 -9.61
C ARG A 75 -42.97 1.83 -10.11
N TRP A 76 -42.37 2.99 -10.38
CA TRP A 76 -40.95 3.09 -10.73
C TRP A 76 -40.04 2.73 -9.58
N PHE A 77 -40.35 3.18 -8.36
CA PHE A 77 -39.56 2.85 -7.16
C PHE A 77 -39.55 1.34 -6.88
N LEU A 78 -40.68 0.66 -7.06
CA LEU A 78 -40.77 -0.79 -6.99
C LEU A 78 -39.91 -1.47 -8.07
N ARG A 79 -39.99 -1.01 -9.32
CA ARG A 79 -39.26 -1.62 -10.44
C ARG A 79 -37.75 -1.45 -10.32
N LEU A 80 -37.30 -0.31 -9.81
CA LEU A 80 -35.89 0.01 -9.59
C LEU A 80 -35.39 -0.45 -8.21
N GLY A 81 -36.28 -0.89 -7.31
CA GLY A 81 -35.94 -1.29 -5.94
C GLY A 81 -35.55 -0.12 -5.03
N TRP A 82 -35.97 1.11 -5.32
CA TRP A 82 -35.60 2.30 -4.53
C TRP A 82 -36.29 2.37 -3.16
N THR A 83 -37.32 1.57 -2.93
CA THR A 83 -37.96 1.41 -1.61
C THR A 83 -37.05 0.69 -0.61
N ASP A 84 -36.09 -0.09 -1.10
CA ASP A 84 -35.07 -0.78 -0.31
C ASP A 84 -33.75 -0.84 -1.09
N ILE A 85 -33.22 0.35 -1.41
CA ILE A 85 -32.09 0.48 -2.35
C ILE A 85 -30.83 -0.24 -1.84
N TYR A 86 -30.65 -0.29 -0.52
CA TYR A 86 -29.46 -0.86 0.13
C TYR A 86 -29.36 -2.39 -0.04
N HIS A 87 -30.48 -3.09 -0.21
CA HIS A 87 -30.50 -4.55 -0.44
C HIS A 87 -30.62 -4.91 -1.92
N THR A 88 -30.64 -3.93 -2.82
CA THR A 88 -30.66 -4.22 -4.26
C THR A 88 -29.35 -4.84 -4.72
N TRP A 89 -29.46 -5.73 -5.72
CA TRP A 89 -28.32 -6.45 -6.27
C TRP A 89 -27.28 -5.50 -6.88
N TYR A 90 -27.69 -4.40 -7.50
CA TYR A 90 -26.77 -3.44 -8.12
C TYR A 90 -26.03 -2.62 -7.07
N PHE A 91 -26.70 -2.16 -6.00
CA PHE A 91 -26.04 -1.41 -4.93
C PHE A 91 -25.04 -2.27 -4.16
N THR A 92 -25.46 -3.50 -3.80
CA THR A 92 -24.60 -4.47 -3.11
C THR A 92 -23.39 -4.83 -3.97
N SER A 93 -23.58 -5.00 -5.28
CA SER A 93 -22.51 -5.31 -6.23
C SER A 93 -21.52 -4.15 -6.37
N LEU A 94 -21.99 -2.89 -6.43
CA LEU A 94 -21.12 -1.71 -6.44
C LEU A 94 -20.29 -1.61 -5.16
N LEU A 95 -20.91 -1.83 -4.00
CA LEU A 95 -20.23 -1.81 -2.72
C LEU A 95 -19.18 -2.93 -2.62
N ALA A 96 -19.52 -4.15 -3.04
CA ALA A 96 -18.59 -5.26 -3.09
C ALA A 96 -17.39 -4.97 -4.02
N LEU A 97 -17.65 -4.38 -5.19
CA LEU A 97 -16.61 -4.00 -6.15
C LEU A 97 -15.66 -2.94 -5.58
N LEU A 98 -16.21 -1.93 -4.89
CA LEU A 98 -15.43 -0.92 -4.19
C LEU A 98 -14.56 -1.55 -3.09
N CYS A 99 -15.13 -2.46 -2.30
CA CYS A 99 -14.38 -3.19 -1.26
C CYS A 99 -13.22 -3.99 -1.85
N ILE A 100 -13.45 -4.72 -2.95
CA ILE A 100 -12.39 -5.48 -3.65
C ILE A 100 -11.29 -4.52 -4.12
N ASN A 101 -11.64 -3.43 -4.81
CA ASN A 101 -10.68 -2.43 -5.28
C ASN A 101 -9.83 -1.85 -4.13
N SER A 102 -10.47 -1.47 -3.02
CA SER A 102 -9.77 -0.95 -1.84
C SER A 102 -8.85 -1.99 -1.19
N LEU A 103 -9.30 -3.24 -1.08
CA LEU A 103 -8.49 -4.33 -0.52
C LEU A 103 -7.28 -4.65 -1.41
N THR A 104 -7.47 -4.68 -2.73
CA THR A 104 -6.38 -4.89 -3.69
C THR A 104 -5.34 -3.77 -3.59
N CYS A 105 -5.78 -2.51 -3.53
CA CYS A 105 -4.89 -1.35 -3.39
C CYS A 105 -4.13 -1.38 -2.06
N PHE A 106 -4.80 -1.74 -0.96
CA PHE A 106 -4.17 -1.92 0.35
C PHE A 106 -3.10 -3.03 0.33
N TYR A 107 -3.42 -4.19 -0.25
CA TYR A 107 -2.51 -5.34 -0.30
C TYR A 107 -1.22 -5.03 -1.07
N GLN A 108 -1.30 -4.26 -2.17
CA GLN A 108 -0.11 -3.87 -2.93
C GLN A 108 0.77 -2.87 -2.17
N ARG A 109 0.16 -1.94 -1.43
CA ARG A 109 0.89 -0.86 -0.74
C ARG A 109 1.51 -1.31 0.59
N PHE A 110 0.83 -2.20 1.31
CA PHE A 110 1.21 -2.66 2.65
C PHE A 110 2.62 -3.26 2.78
N PRO A 111 3.10 -4.18 1.91
CA PRO A 111 4.41 -4.81 2.08
C PRO A 111 5.59 -3.84 1.91
N GLY A 112 5.45 -2.81 1.07
CA GLY A 112 6.47 -1.77 0.93
C GLY A 112 6.66 -0.97 2.22
N ILE A 113 5.55 -0.61 2.85
CA ILE A 113 5.55 0.07 4.15
C ILE A 113 6.15 -0.85 5.21
N TRP A 114 5.70 -2.10 5.30
CA TRP A 114 6.22 -3.08 6.26
C TRP A 114 7.73 -3.31 6.12
N ARG A 115 8.22 -3.44 4.89
CA ARG A 115 9.65 -3.62 4.64
C ARG A 115 10.44 -2.36 5.02
N SER A 116 9.91 -1.17 4.77
CA SER A 116 10.51 0.08 5.23
C SER A 116 10.56 0.19 6.76
N MET A 117 9.61 -0.43 7.49
CA MET A 117 9.64 -0.49 8.96
C MET A 117 10.71 -1.44 9.50
N HIS A 118 11.01 -2.51 8.77
CA HIS A 118 11.87 -3.61 9.25
C HIS A 118 13.31 -3.57 8.69
N GLN A 119 13.62 -2.65 7.77
CA GLN A 119 14.96 -2.42 7.23
C GLN A 119 15.78 -1.51 8.13
N ASP A 120 16.17 -1.99 9.31
CA ASP A 120 17.24 -1.37 10.13
C ASP A 120 18.57 -2.12 9.93
N LYS A 121 18.91 -2.49 8.69
CA LYS A 121 20.28 -2.95 8.36
C LYS A 121 21.10 -1.78 7.85
N VAL A 122 21.43 -0.85 8.75
CA VAL A 122 22.48 0.14 8.44
C VAL A 122 23.81 -0.58 8.61
N SER A 123 24.38 -1.07 7.51
CA SER A 123 25.79 -1.44 7.47
C SER A 123 26.61 -0.15 7.62
N ILE A 124 26.87 0.24 8.87
CA ILE A 124 27.68 1.41 9.15
C ILE A 124 29.14 1.04 8.86
N ASN A 125 29.66 1.59 7.78
CA ASN A 125 31.09 1.57 7.48
C ASN A 125 31.70 2.90 7.96
N LEU A 126 32.94 2.91 8.43
CA LEU A 126 33.68 4.14 8.76
C LEU A 126 33.58 5.27 7.70
N PRO A 127 33.69 5.02 6.38
CA PRO A 127 33.51 6.06 5.38
C PRO A 127 32.09 6.66 5.38
N PHE A 128 31.06 5.91 5.79
CA PHE A 128 29.71 6.47 5.94
C PHE A 128 29.66 7.48 7.09
N ILE A 129 30.27 7.17 8.24
CA ILE A 129 30.33 8.07 9.40
C ILE A 129 31.09 9.36 9.05
N LYS A 130 32.21 9.26 8.33
CA LYS A 130 33.00 10.43 7.91
C LYS A 130 32.27 11.36 6.95
N ASN A 131 31.29 10.83 6.20
CA ASN A 131 30.47 11.62 5.27
C ASN A 131 29.18 12.17 5.92
N LEU A 132 28.92 11.89 7.20
CA LEU A 132 27.80 12.51 7.90
C LEU A 132 28.07 14.00 8.12
N LYS A 133 27.01 14.80 7.99
CA LYS A 133 27.07 16.27 8.08
C LYS A 133 27.54 16.77 9.47
N GLN A 134 27.44 15.93 10.49
CA GLN A 134 27.79 16.22 11.87
C GLN A 134 28.53 15.02 12.44
N THR A 135 29.85 15.18 12.64
CA THR A 135 30.74 14.16 13.18
C THR A 135 31.63 14.81 14.21
N VAL A 136 31.78 14.17 15.37
CA VAL A 136 32.63 14.62 16.48
C VAL A 136 33.48 13.44 16.92
N GLU A 137 34.79 13.64 17.00
CA GLU A 137 35.74 12.66 17.54
C GLU A 137 36.11 13.06 18.96
N ILE A 138 35.96 12.12 19.92
CA ILE A 138 36.24 12.36 21.34
C ILE A 138 37.26 11.31 21.80
N PRO A 139 38.41 11.72 22.36
CA PRO A 139 39.35 10.77 22.94
C PRO A 139 38.77 10.21 24.24
N VAL A 140 38.68 8.87 24.34
CA VAL A 140 38.15 8.17 25.51
C VAL A 140 39.23 7.26 26.09
N ALA A 141 39.47 7.35 27.40
CA ALA A 141 40.38 6.45 28.09
C ALA A 141 39.66 5.12 28.41
N GLY A 142 40.12 4.01 27.85
CA GLY A 142 39.56 2.68 28.12
C GLY A 142 39.85 1.64 27.03
N THR A 143 39.50 0.38 27.32
CA THR A 143 39.51 -0.69 26.32
C THR A 143 38.31 -0.57 25.38
N LYS A 144 38.49 -0.94 24.10
CA LYS A 144 37.45 -0.84 23.07
C LYS A 144 36.16 -1.59 23.46
N GLU A 145 36.29 -2.78 24.08
CA GLU A 145 35.12 -3.54 24.53
C GLU A 145 34.43 -2.90 25.75
N GLY A 146 35.19 -2.28 26.64
CA GLY A 146 34.64 -1.61 27.83
C GLY A 146 33.81 -0.38 27.47
N VAL A 147 34.36 0.46 26.58
CA VAL A 147 33.67 1.68 26.12
C VAL A 147 32.43 1.33 25.29
N SER A 148 32.52 0.37 24.37
CA SER A 148 31.38 -0.02 23.54
C SER A 148 30.22 -0.59 24.38
N LYS A 149 30.49 -1.43 25.38
CA LYS A 149 29.46 -1.92 26.31
C LYS A 149 28.82 -0.79 27.14
N GLY A 150 29.62 0.14 27.66
CA GLY A 150 29.11 1.29 28.42
C GLY A 150 28.18 2.18 27.61
N ILE A 151 28.54 2.45 26.34
CA ILE A 151 27.71 3.25 25.43
C ILE A 151 26.40 2.51 25.09
N VAL A 152 26.46 1.21 24.82
CA VAL A 152 25.25 0.41 24.56
C VAL A 152 24.30 0.46 25.76
N GLN A 153 24.82 0.28 26.97
CA GLN A 153 24.00 0.31 28.19
C GLN A 153 23.38 1.69 28.42
N TYR A 154 24.16 2.77 28.31
CA TYR A 154 23.67 4.13 28.47
C TYR A 154 22.56 4.48 27.46
N LEU A 155 22.72 4.09 26.20
CA LEU A 155 21.73 4.34 25.15
C LEU A 155 20.48 3.46 25.30
N ALA A 156 20.64 2.21 25.73
CA ALA A 156 19.53 1.32 26.04
C ALA A 156 18.69 1.86 27.20
N GLU A 157 19.31 2.35 28.28
CA GLU A 157 18.62 2.98 29.43
C GLU A 157 17.84 4.24 29.01
N LYS A 158 18.32 4.97 28.01
CA LYS A 158 17.62 6.14 27.44
C LYS A 158 16.51 5.77 26.43
N GLY A 159 16.26 4.48 26.21
CA GLY A 159 15.22 3.97 25.33
C GLY A 159 15.56 4.03 23.83
N TYR A 160 16.85 3.97 23.47
CA TYR A 160 17.28 3.84 22.08
C TYR A 160 17.33 2.36 21.68
N MET A 161 16.99 2.08 20.43
CA MET A 161 17.28 0.80 19.80
C MET A 161 18.73 0.82 19.32
N VAL A 162 19.57 -0.02 19.93
CA VAL A 162 21.01 -0.08 19.66
C VAL A 162 21.34 -1.32 18.83
N LEU A 163 22.05 -1.14 17.71
CA LEU A 163 22.58 -2.21 16.87
C LEU A 163 24.11 -2.11 16.86
N GLY A 164 24.80 -3.20 17.20
CA GLY A 164 26.26 -3.23 17.23
C GLY A 164 26.82 -4.25 16.24
N LYS A 165 27.87 -3.87 15.53
CA LYS A 165 28.72 -4.79 14.76
C LYS A 165 30.13 -4.73 15.34
N ASN A 166 30.61 -5.85 15.85
CA ASN A 166 31.94 -5.96 16.42
C ASN A 166 32.83 -6.69 15.41
N GLU A 167 33.69 -5.94 14.72
CA GLU A 167 34.68 -6.49 13.80
C GLU A 167 36.05 -6.51 14.49
N PRO A 168 36.94 -7.46 14.14
CA PRO A 168 38.27 -7.56 14.76
C PRO A 168 39.10 -6.30 14.45
N GLY A 169 39.07 -5.33 15.37
CA GLY A 169 39.78 -4.05 15.27
C GLY A 169 38.87 -2.82 15.42
N GLU A 170 37.58 -2.95 15.12
CA GLU A 170 36.62 -1.83 15.07
C GLU A 170 35.27 -2.23 15.67
N ALA A 171 34.81 -1.47 16.68
CA ALA A 171 33.49 -1.61 17.26
C ALA A 171 32.59 -0.50 16.72
N THR A 172 31.59 -0.86 15.92
CA THR A 172 30.64 0.09 15.35
C THR A 172 29.27 -0.07 16.01
N LEU A 173 28.73 1.04 16.51
CA LEU A 173 27.44 1.09 17.18
C LEU A 173 26.50 2.06 16.44
N TYR A 174 25.28 1.61 16.19
CA TYR A 174 24.16 2.42 15.71
C TYR A 174 23.14 2.53 16.82
N ALA A 175 22.58 3.71 17.04
CA ALA A 175 21.46 3.88 17.96
C ALA A 175 20.41 4.79 17.34
N THR A 176 19.16 4.36 17.37
CA THR A 176 18.03 5.14 16.86
C THR A 176 16.89 5.16 17.86
N LYS A 177 16.13 6.27 17.90
CA LYS A 177 14.97 6.45 18.75
C LYS A 177 13.84 7.08 17.93
N GLY A 178 12.60 6.65 18.17
CA GLY A 178 11.43 7.22 17.49
C GLY A 178 11.13 6.63 16.11
N ILE A 179 11.38 5.32 15.90
CA ILE A 179 11.03 4.62 14.65
C ILE A 179 9.54 4.78 14.32
N MET A 180 8.68 4.73 15.33
CA MET A 180 7.24 5.01 15.20
C MET A 180 6.93 6.41 14.64
N GLY A 181 7.77 7.42 14.92
CA GLY A 181 7.59 8.76 14.38
C GLY A 181 7.82 8.84 12.86
N ARG A 182 8.74 8.01 12.33
CA ARG A 182 8.95 7.89 10.88
C ARG A 182 7.74 7.26 10.19
N VAL A 183 7.10 6.29 10.85
CA VAL A 183 5.86 5.64 10.38
C VAL A 183 4.68 6.60 10.44
N GLY A 184 4.56 7.38 11.52
CA GLY A 184 3.49 8.35 11.70
C GLY A 184 3.39 9.35 10.55
N ALA A 185 4.52 9.83 10.03
CA ALA A 185 4.54 10.72 8.86
C ALA A 185 4.01 10.03 7.60
N HIS A 186 4.41 8.78 7.33
CA HIS A 186 3.89 8.02 6.19
C HIS A 186 2.41 7.68 6.33
N MET A 187 1.96 7.33 7.55
CA MET A 187 0.56 7.05 7.84
C MET A 187 -0.31 8.31 7.70
N ALA A 188 0.16 9.45 8.21
CA ALA A 188 -0.54 10.73 8.07
C ALA A 188 -0.64 11.17 6.60
N HIS A 189 0.42 10.96 5.82
CA HIS A 189 0.38 11.26 4.39
C HIS A 189 -0.54 10.30 3.63
N LEU A 190 -0.54 9.00 3.97
CA LEU A 190 -1.47 8.00 3.41
C LEU A 190 -2.93 8.25 3.80
N SER A 191 -3.21 8.85 4.95
CA SER A 191 -4.59 9.23 5.31
C SER A 191 -5.09 10.46 4.55
N ALA A 192 -4.17 11.30 4.08
CA ALA A 192 -4.47 12.57 3.42
C ALA A 192 -4.34 12.53 1.89
N THR A 193 -3.85 11.42 1.32
CA THR A 193 -3.72 11.19 -0.13
C THR A 193 -4.74 10.15 -0.56
#